data_AF-A0A1V6S481-F1
#
_entry.id   AF-A0A1V6S481-F1
#
_cell.length_a   1.000
_cell.length_b   1.000
_cell.length_c   1.000
_cell.angle_alpha   90.00
_cell.angle_beta   90.00
_cell.angle_gamma   90.00
#
_symmetry.space_group_name_H-M   'P 1'
#
loop_
_entity.id
_entity.type
_entity.pdbx_description
1 polymer ?
#
loop_
_entity_poly.entity_id
_entity_poly.type
_entity_poly.pdbx_seq_one_letter_code
_entity_poly.pdbx_strand_id
1 'polypeptide(L)'
;METLVYATDPKAVLKVFFRLLKPGASLVLFEYAHFSPKDASESSKLFKQVNEYAAMPANTEFEENTLSSMVEEAGFTNIKTSDLSENVKPMLRLFFVLAYVPYLVIRLFGLEKYFVNAVSAIVAYRYFDMHRYVVIRASKPETKEGHPLEPKKVQK
;
A
#
# COMPACT_ATOMS: atom_id res chain seq x y z
N MET A 1 -1.15 9.86 -1.03
CA MET A 1 -1.07 9.70 0.44
C MET A 1 -1.11 8.21 0.70
N GLU A 2 -0.13 7.68 1.42
CA GLU A 2 0.03 6.25 1.72
C GLU A 2 -0.88 5.90 2.88
N THR A 3 -2.07 5.39 2.58
CA THR A 3 -3.11 5.26 3.61
C THR A 3 -3.98 4.03 3.46
N LEU A 4 -4.09 3.46 2.27
CA LEU A 4 -4.88 2.25 2.09
C LEU A 4 -4.25 1.08 2.86
N VAL A 5 -2.93 1.08 3.00
CA VAL A 5 -2.15 0.13 3.81
C VAL A 5 -2.64 -0.02 5.26
N TYR A 6 -3.26 1.02 5.84
CA TYR A 6 -3.77 1.02 7.21
C TYR A 6 -5.21 0.47 7.31
N ALA A 7 -5.90 0.26 6.20
CA ALA A 7 -7.29 -0.18 6.19
C ALA A 7 -7.39 -1.65 6.65
N THR A 8 -8.35 -1.97 7.52
CA THR A 8 -8.66 -3.37 7.87
C THR A 8 -9.40 -4.10 6.76
N ASP A 9 -10.06 -3.36 5.86
CA ASP A 9 -10.71 -3.88 4.64
C ASP A 9 -10.43 -2.92 3.48
N PRO A 10 -9.29 -3.09 2.76
CA PRO A 10 -8.92 -2.20 1.66
C PRO A 10 -9.92 -2.26 0.50
N LYS A 11 -10.54 -3.42 0.25
CA LYS A 11 -11.54 -3.59 -0.82
C LYS A 11 -12.81 -2.78 -0.54
N ALA A 12 -13.28 -2.75 0.71
CA ALA A 12 -14.42 -1.90 1.09
C ALA A 12 -14.11 -0.41 0.92
N VAL A 13 -12.90 0.03 1.30
CA VAL A 13 -12.46 1.42 1.10
C VAL A 13 -12.47 1.79 -0.39
N LEU A 14 -11.92 0.93 -1.26
CA LEU A 14 -11.91 1.16 -2.70
C LEU A 14 -13.33 1.24 -3.30
N LYS A 15 -14.26 0.40 -2.85
CA LYS A 15 -15.69 0.49 -3.23
C LYS A 15 -16.32 1.80 -2.80
N VAL A 16 -15.97 2.31 -1.61
CA VAL A 16 -16.43 3.62 -1.14
C VAL A 16 -15.85 4.75 -2.00
N PHE A 17 -14.56 4.72 -2.32
CA PHE A 17 -13.95 5.68 -3.25
C PHE A 17 -14.65 5.66 -4.61
N PHE A 18 -14.88 4.47 -5.17
CA PHE A 18 -15.59 4.32 -6.44
C PHE A 18 -16.99 4.92 -6.39
N ARG A 19 -17.75 4.66 -5.31
CA ARG A 19 -19.10 5.21 -5.12
C ARG A 19 -19.09 6.74 -5.04
N LEU A 20 -18.16 7.32 -4.29
CA LEU A 20 -18.10 8.76 -4.01
C LEU A 20 -17.55 9.59 -5.18
N LEU A 21 -16.63 9.05 -5.96
CA LEU A 21 -16.07 9.76 -7.10
C LEU A 21 -17.12 9.98 -8.19
N LYS A 22 -17.12 11.16 -8.81
CA LYS A 22 -17.96 11.42 -9.99
C LYS A 22 -17.47 10.60 -11.21
N PRO A 23 -18.34 10.26 -12.18
CA PRO A 23 -17.91 9.66 -13.44
C PRO A 23 -16.78 10.46 -14.09
N GLY A 24 -15.78 9.76 -14.67
CA GLY A 24 -14.58 10.37 -15.26
C GLY A 24 -13.52 10.86 -14.28
N ALA A 25 -13.77 10.86 -12.96
CA ALA A 25 -12.75 11.27 -11.99
C ALA A 25 -11.64 10.22 -11.83
N SER A 26 -10.43 10.68 -11.50
CA SER A 26 -9.27 9.81 -11.26
C SER A 26 -9.08 9.48 -9.77
N LEU A 27 -8.61 8.26 -9.52
CA LEU A 27 -8.04 7.82 -8.25
C LEU A 27 -6.53 7.69 -8.41
N VAL A 28 -5.75 8.21 -7.45
CA VAL A 28 -4.30 8.03 -7.40
C VAL A 28 -3.91 7.57 -6.00
N LEU A 29 -3.29 6.40 -5.92
CA LEU A 29 -2.80 5.79 -4.68
C LEU A 29 -1.29 5.68 -4.73
N PHE A 30 -0.65 5.93 -3.59
CA PHE A 30 0.78 5.70 -3.38
C PHE A 30 0.86 4.66 -2.28
N GLU A 31 1.30 3.44 -2.60
CA GLU A 31 1.24 2.33 -1.66
C GLU A 31 2.48 1.45 -1.80
N TYR A 32 2.68 0.57 -0.82
CA TYR A 32 3.68 -0.48 -0.93
C TYR A 32 3.12 -1.66 -1.73
N ALA A 33 4.00 -2.34 -2.44
CA ALA A 33 3.79 -3.69 -2.91
C ALA A 33 4.95 -4.57 -2.44
N HIS A 34 4.72 -5.84 -2.16
CA HIS A 34 5.78 -6.75 -1.76
C HIS A 34 5.81 -7.99 -2.63
N PHE A 35 7.00 -8.53 -2.83
CA PHE A 35 7.16 -9.83 -3.48
C PHE A 35 7.15 -10.91 -2.40
N SER A 36 6.45 -12.01 -2.65
CA SER A 36 6.47 -13.15 -1.75
C SER A 36 7.93 -13.58 -1.57
N PRO A 37 8.45 -13.64 -0.32
CA PRO A 37 9.83 -14.04 -0.07
C PRO A 37 10.06 -15.44 -0.64
N LYS A 38 10.97 -15.58 -1.61
CA LYS A 38 11.31 -16.90 -2.17
C LYS A 38 11.89 -17.85 -1.12
N ASP A 39 12.44 -17.29 -0.05
CA ASP A 39 12.92 -18.02 1.12
C ASP A 39 12.29 -17.44 2.40
N ALA A 40 11.75 -18.31 3.27
CA ALA A 40 11.18 -17.98 4.58
C ALA A 40 12.25 -17.53 5.59
N SER A 41 12.92 -16.43 5.27
CA SER A 41 14.11 -15.92 5.95
C SER A 41 13.76 -14.95 7.08
N GLU A 42 14.81 -14.46 7.77
CA GLU A 42 14.72 -13.41 8.79
C GLU A 42 13.95 -12.16 8.32
N SER A 43 14.03 -11.83 7.03
CA SER A 43 13.35 -10.67 6.45
C SER A 43 11.83 -10.77 6.57
N SER A 44 11.25 -11.96 6.35
CA SER A 44 9.79 -12.17 6.46
C SER A 44 9.28 -11.91 7.87
N LYS A 45 10.07 -12.30 8.90
CA LYS A 45 9.74 -12.03 10.30
C LYS A 45 9.80 -10.54 10.61
N LEU A 46 10.82 -9.85 10.11
CA LEU A 46 10.99 -8.41 10.30
C LEU A 46 9.90 -7.60 9.58
N PHE A 47 9.53 -7.98 8.35
CA PHE A 47 8.42 -7.34 7.64
C PHE A 47 7.08 -7.55 8.37
N LYS A 48 6.80 -8.77 8.84
CA LYS A 48 5.61 -9.03 9.65
C LYS A 48 5.59 -8.17 10.92
N GLN A 49 6.72 -8.08 11.62
CA GLN A 49 6.86 -7.24 12.81
C GLN A 49 6.64 -5.76 12.51
N VAL A 50 7.19 -5.25 11.40
CA VAL A 50 6.96 -3.88 10.94
C VAL A 50 5.49 -3.64 10.64
N ASN A 51 4.82 -4.53 9.90
CA ASN A 51 3.39 -4.39 9.59
C ASN A 51 2.53 -4.37 10.85
N GLU A 52 2.85 -5.22 11.83
CA GLU A 52 2.14 -5.27 13.11
C GLU A 52 2.33 -3.98 13.92
N TYR A 53 3.57 -3.53 14.10
CA TYR A 53 3.86 -2.35 14.94
C TYR A 53 3.50 -1.02 14.28
N ALA A 54 3.53 -0.96 12.94
CA ALA A 54 3.12 0.21 12.19
C ALA A 54 1.60 0.24 11.96
N ALA A 55 0.85 -0.75 12.44
CA ALA A 55 -0.59 -0.88 12.24
C ALA A 55 -0.99 -0.84 10.75
N MET A 56 -0.28 -1.61 9.93
CA MET A 56 -0.46 -1.69 8.48
C MET A 56 -1.08 -3.04 8.06
N PRO A 57 -2.34 -3.34 8.44
CA PRO A 57 -2.95 -4.65 8.21
C PRO A 57 -3.16 -4.97 6.73
N ALA A 58 -3.53 -4.00 5.89
CA ALA A 58 -3.72 -4.26 4.46
C ALA A 58 -2.40 -4.53 3.74
N ASN A 59 -1.26 -4.09 4.29
CA ASN A 59 0.04 -4.32 3.64
C ASN A 59 0.31 -5.79 3.40
N THR A 60 -0.19 -6.70 4.25
CA THR A 60 0.03 -8.14 4.08
C THR A 60 -0.67 -8.73 2.86
N GLU A 61 -1.65 -8.02 2.30
CA GLU A 61 -2.38 -8.42 1.10
C GLU A 61 -1.79 -7.78 -0.17
N PHE A 62 -0.86 -6.84 -0.05
CA PHE A 62 -0.32 -6.08 -1.17
C PHE A 62 0.83 -6.81 -1.87
N GLU A 63 0.60 -8.08 -2.18
CA GLU A 63 1.47 -8.83 -3.09
C GLU A 63 1.52 -8.19 -4.49
N GLU A 64 2.52 -8.59 -5.27
CA GLU A 64 2.72 -8.10 -6.63
C GLU A 64 1.41 -8.16 -7.44
N ASN A 65 1.04 -7.03 -8.04
CA ASN A 65 -0.19 -6.81 -8.83
C ASN A 65 -1.53 -6.87 -8.07
N THR A 66 -1.59 -7.38 -6.84
CA THR A 66 -2.85 -7.52 -6.08
C THR A 66 -3.60 -6.19 -5.93
N LEU A 67 -2.88 -5.11 -5.60
CA LEU A 67 -3.48 -3.78 -5.49
C LEU A 67 -4.17 -3.32 -6.79
N SER A 68 -3.57 -3.62 -7.94
CA SER A 68 -4.15 -3.25 -9.24
C SER A 68 -5.45 -4.04 -9.48
N SER A 69 -5.46 -5.33 -9.16
CA SER A 69 -6.65 -6.17 -9.22
C SER A 69 -7.73 -5.70 -8.25
N MET A 70 -7.39 -5.30 -7.02
CA MET A 70 -8.38 -4.75 -6.07
C MET A 70 -9.03 -3.47 -6.58
N VAL A 71 -8.26 -2.60 -7.24
CA VAL A 71 -8.77 -1.35 -7.85
C VAL A 71 -9.69 -1.67 -9.04
N GLU A 72 -9.35 -2.66 -9.85
CA GLU A 72 -10.19 -3.16 -10.94
C GLU A 72 -11.50 -3.76 -10.43
N GLU A 73 -11.43 -4.63 -9.42
CA GLU A 73 -12.57 -5.27 -8.76
C GLU A 73 -13.56 -4.24 -8.16
N ALA A 74 -13.06 -3.07 -7.75
CA ALA A 74 -13.88 -1.97 -7.26
C ALA A 74 -14.64 -1.22 -8.37
N GLY A 75 -14.33 -1.47 -9.64
CA GLY A 75 -15.00 -0.92 -10.82
C GLY A 75 -14.23 0.19 -11.55
N PHE A 76 -13.01 0.51 -11.11
CA PHE A 76 -12.17 1.48 -11.81
C PHE A 76 -11.61 0.90 -13.11
N THR A 77 -11.29 1.77 -14.07
CA THR A 77 -10.70 1.43 -15.36
C THR A 77 -9.46 2.28 -15.64
N ASN A 78 -8.81 2.05 -16.79
CA ASN A 78 -7.59 2.77 -17.19
C ASN A 78 -6.48 2.70 -16.12
N ILE A 79 -6.31 1.52 -15.52
CA ILE A 79 -5.38 1.31 -14.41
C ILE A 79 -3.96 1.32 -14.95
N LYS A 80 -3.11 2.14 -14.34
CA LYS A 80 -1.67 2.21 -14.60
C LYS A 80 -0.92 2.15 -13.28
N THR A 81 0.05 1.25 -13.21
CA THR A 81 0.93 1.10 -12.05
C THR A 81 2.33 1.55 -12.46
N SER A 82 2.94 2.39 -11.65
CA SER A 82 4.30 2.91 -11.86
C SER A 82 5.14 2.64 -10.64
N ASP A 83 6.32 2.06 -10.83
CA ASP A 83 7.29 1.80 -9.78
C ASP A 83 8.12 3.06 -9.52
N LEU A 84 8.05 3.59 -8.29
CA LEU A 84 8.81 4.75 -7.81
C LEU A 84 9.87 4.37 -6.78
N SER A 85 10.22 3.08 -6.67
CA SER A 85 11.14 2.59 -5.65
C SER A 85 12.50 3.27 -5.72
N GLU A 86 13.06 3.43 -6.92
CA GLU A 86 14.35 4.12 -7.10
C GLU A 86 14.29 5.60 -6.72
N ASN A 87 13.12 6.24 -6.80
CA ASN A 87 12.95 7.63 -6.35
C ASN A 87 13.00 7.76 -4.82
N VAL A 88 12.52 6.76 -4.08
CA VAL A 88 12.51 6.78 -2.61
C VAL A 88 13.78 6.16 -1.99
N LYS A 89 14.54 5.38 -2.77
CA LYS A 89 15.77 4.72 -2.32
C LYS A 89 16.81 5.66 -1.67
N PRO A 90 17.08 6.88 -2.16
CA PRO A 90 18.04 7.78 -1.52
C PRO A 90 17.59 8.19 -0.11
N MET A 91 16.28 8.41 0.09
CA MET A 91 15.69 8.73 1.39
C MET A 91 15.81 7.53 2.33
N LEU A 92 15.47 6.33 1.87
CA LEU A 92 15.62 5.10 2.66
C LEU A 92 17.08 4.85 3.06
N ARG A 93 18.04 5.12 2.15
CA ARG A 93 19.47 5.06 2.46
C ARG A 93 19.86 6.02 3.57
N LEU A 94 19.40 7.27 3.51
CA LEU A 94 19.68 8.27 4.54
C LEU A 94 19.11 7.81 5.89
N PHE A 95 17.86 7.37 5.92
CA PHE A 95 17.25 6.87 7.16
C PHE A 95 17.95 5.63 7.69
N PHE A 96 18.41 4.74 6.83
CA PHE A 96 19.21 3.59 7.25
C PHE A 96 20.49 4.03 7.97
N VAL A 97 21.25 4.97 7.40
CA VAL A 97 22.50 5.47 7.99
C VAL A 97 22.23 6.12 9.35
N LEU A 98 21.20 6.95 9.45
CA LEU A 98 20.85 7.64 10.71
C LEU A 98 20.31 6.68 11.77
N ALA A 99 19.53 5.68 11.37
CA ALA A 99 18.86 4.76 12.30
C ALA A 99 19.71 3.55 12.69
N TYR A 100 20.84 3.26 12.04
CA TYR A 100 21.56 1.99 12.25
C TYR A 100 22.06 1.82 13.69
N VAL A 101 22.75 2.81 14.25
CA VAL A 101 23.24 2.76 15.64
C VAL A 101 22.07 2.75 16.64
N PRO A 102 21.06 3.65 16.55
CA PRO A 102 19.86 3.55 17.37
C PRO A 102 19.17 2.19 17.29
N TYR A 103 19.07 1.60 16.10
CA TYR A 103 18.46 0.30 15.87
C TYR A 103 19.15 -0.82 16.66
N LEU A 104 20.48 -0.83 16.75
CA LEU A 104 21.20 -1.83 17.54
C LEU A 104 20.82 -1.75 19.03
N VAL A 105 20.70 -0.54 19.58
CA VAL A 105 20.25 -0.31 20.96
C VAL A 105 18.80 -0.75 21.14
N ILE A 106 17.91 -0.35 20.21
CA ILE A 106 16.49 -0.73 20.22
C ILE A 106 16.33 -2.25 20.24
N ARG A 107 17.08 -2.97 19.39
CA ARG A 107 17.07 -4.44 19.33
C ARG A 107 17.63 -5.09 20.58
N LEU A 108 18.70 -4.55 21.14
CA LEU A 108 19.32 -5.08 22.36
C LEU A 108 18.35 -5.05 23.56
N PHE A 109 17.51 -4.01 23.64
CA PHE A 109 16.56 -3.81 24.75
C PHE A 109 15.12 -4.22 24.43
N GLY A 110 14.83 -4.75 23.23
CA GLY A 110 13.48 -5.19 22.86
C GLY A 110 12.46 -4.03 22.72
N LEU A 111 12.90 -2.86 22.26
CA LEU A 111 12.10 -1.63 22.19
C LEU A 111 11.43 -1.39 20.83
N GLU A 112 11.44 -2.36 19.92
CA GLU A 112 11.05 -2.20 18.51
C GLU A 112 9.64 -1.62 18.33
N LYS A 113 8.70 -2.03 19.18
CA LYS A 113 7.31 -1.56 19.16
C LYS A 113 7.20 -0.04 19.36
N TYR A 114 8.08 0.56 20.16
CA TYR A 114 8.06 1.98 20.47
C TYR A 114 8.79 2.81 19.41
N PHE A 115 9.68 2.19 18.64
CA PHE A 115 10.53 2.84 17.65
C PHE A 115 10.32 2.26 16.25
N VAL A 116 9.07 1.96 15.89
CA VAL A 116 8.76 1.30 14.62
C VAL A 116 9.30 2.05 13.42
N ASN A 117 9.27 3.39 13.40
CA ASN A 117 9.83 4.17 12.28
C ASN A 117 11.33 3.91 12.06
N ALA A 118 12.11 3.76 13.12
CA ALA A 118 13.54 3.45 13.03
C ALA A 118 13.75 2.00 12.55
N VAL A 119 12.94 1.06 13.03
CA VAL A 119 12.96 -0.34 12.58
C VAL A 119 12.59 -0.42 11.09
N SER A 120 11.50 0.23 10.68
CA SER A 120 11.03 0.29 9.29
C SER A 120 12.08 0.88 8.36
N ALA A 121 12.77 1.96 8.75
CA ALA A 121 13.86 2.52 7.95
C ALA A 121 14.98 1.51 7.67
N ILE A 122 15.35 0.71 8.67
CA ILE A 122 16.37 -0.33 8.54
C ILE A 122 15.88 -1.47 7.64
N VAL A 123 14.68 -1.99 7.89
CA VAL A 123 14.09 -3.11 7.14
C VAL A 123 13.87 -2.71 5.68
N ALA A 124 13.30 -1.54 5.43
CA ALA A 124 12.99 -1.05 4.08
C ALA A 124 14.24 -0.89 3.21
N TYR A 125 15.35 -0.37 3.75
CA TYR A 125 16.58 -0.25 2.96
C TYR A 125 17.36 -1.56 2.86
N ARG A 126 17.45 -2.34 3.95
CA ARG A 126 18.20 -3.62 3.97
C ARG A 126 17.61 -4.64 3.01
N TYR A 127 16.28 -4.69 2.92
CA TYR A 127 15.55 -5.63 2.08
C TYR A 127 14.84 -4.91 0.93
N PHE A 128 15.49 -3.89 0.37
CA PHE A 128 14.93 -3.04 -0.67
C PHE A 128 14.38 -3.82 -1.87
N ASP A 129 15.04 -4.91 -2.26
CA ASP A 129 14.62 -5.71 -3.42
C ASP A 129 13.32 -6.49 -3.19
N MET A 130 12.87 -6.63 -1.94
CA MET A 130 11.68 -7.41 -1.55
C MET A 130 10.37 -6.62 -1.56
N HIS A 131 10.43 -5.29 -1.70
CA HIS A 131 9.25 -4.44 -1.78
C HIS A 131 9.42 -3.38 -2.86
N ARG A 132 8.30 -2.77 -3.23
CA ARG A 132 8.23 -1.64 -4.14
C ARG A 132 7.37 -0.56 -3.54
N TYR A 133 7.71 0.68 -3.89
CA TYR A 133 6.84 1.82 -3.68
C TYR A 133 6.18 2.15 -5.01
N VAL A 134 4.87 1.93 -5.10
CA VAL A 134 4.14 2.02 -6.38
C VAL A 134 3.11 3.13 -6.35
N VAL A 135 2.87 3.71 -7.52
CA VAL A 135 1.76 4.61 -7.78
C VAL A 135 0.76 3.92 -8.67
N ILE A 136 -0.48 3.84 -8.21
CA ILE A 136 -1.60 3.32 -8.98
C ILE A 136 -2.49 4.49 -9.37
N ARG A 137 -2.65 4.70 -10.67
CA ARG A 137 -3.59 5.66 -11.24
C ARG A 137 -4.71 4.90 -11.93
N ALA A 138 -5.94 5.23 -11.61
CA ALA A 138 -7.12 4.67 -12.24
C ALA A 138 -8.19 5.74 -12.44
N SER A 139 -9.22 5.45 -13.22
CA SER A 139 -10.32 6.37 -13.50
C SER A 139 -11.67 5.69 -13.30
N LYS A 140 -12.64 6.41 -12.75
CA LYS A 140 -14.03 5.96 -12.77
C LYS A 140 -14.54 6.09 -14.22
N PRO A 141 -15.16 5.05 -14.80
CA PRO A 141 -15.72 5.14 -16.14
C PRO A 141 -16.64 6.34 -16.28
N GLU A 142 -16.63 6.96 -17.46
CA GLU A 142 -17.72 7.87 -17.83
C GLU A 142 -19.00 7.05 -17.94
N THR A 143 -20.08 7.56 -17.36
CA THR A 143 -21.42 7.13 -17.75
C THR A 143 -21.57 7.53 -19.21
N LYS A 144 -21.57 6.54 -20.12
CA LYS A 144 -21.95 6.81 -21.51
C LYS A 144 -23.32 7.51 -21.47
N GLU A 145 -23.29 8.78 -21.85
CA GLU A 145 -24.42 9.71 -22.00
C GLU A 145 -25.13 10.12 -20.70
N GLY A 146 -24.89 11.38 -20.29
CA GLY A 146 -25.90 12.42 -19.94
C GLY A 146 -27.20 12.14 -19.17
N HIS A 147 -27.47 10.94 -18.66
CA HIS A 147 -28.73 10.63 -17.98
C HIS A 147 -28.47 9.99 -16.62
N PRO A 148 -29.10 10.51 -15.54
CA PRO A 148 -29.09 9.84 -14.24
C PRO A 148 -29.69 8.45 -14.39
N LEU A 149 -29.03 7.44 -13.83
CA LEU A 149 -29.61 6.10 -13.67
C LEU A 149 -30.90 6.25 -12.84
N GLU A 150 -32.06 6.18 -13.49
CA GLU A 150 -33.32 6.11 -12.77
C GLU A 150 -33.33 4.87 -11.87
N PRO A 151 -33.75 4.99 -10.61
CA PRO A 151 -33.89 3.84 -9.74
C PRO A 151 -34.96 2.91 -10.32
N LYS A 152 -34.59 1.64 -10.59
CA LYS A 152 -35.54 0.58 -10.96
C LYS A 152 -36.68 0.56 -9.94
N LYS A 153 -37.88 0.95 -10.38
CA LYS A 153 -39.10 0.81 -9.59
C LYS A 153 -39.33 -0.68 -9.32
N VAL A 154 -39.31 -1.05 -8.05
CA VAL A 154 -39.74 -2.37 -7.58
C VAL A 154 -41.24 -2.47 -7.82
N GLN A 155 -41.66 -3.37 -8.72
CA GLN A 155 -43.06 -3.75 -8.83
C GLN A 155 -43.41 -4.61 -7.60
N LYS A 156 -44.47 -4.20 -6.89
CA LYS A 156 -45.10 -4.96 -5.82
C LYS A 156 -45.94 -6.09 -6.40
#